data_AF-X1DA47-F1
#
_entry.id   AF-X1DA47-F1
#
_cell.length_a   1.000
_cell.length_b   1.000
_cell.length_c   1.000
_cell.angle_alpha   90.00
_cell.angle_beta   90.00
_cell.angle_gamma   90.00
#
_symmetry.space_group_name_H-M   'P 1'
#
loop_
_entity.id
_entity.type
_entity.pdbx_description
1 polymer ?
#
loop_
_entity_poly.entity_id
_entity_poly.type
_entity_poly.pdbx_seq_one_letter_code
_entity_poly.pdbx_strand_id
1 'polypeptide(L)'
;MNQPHKTLNEFGHRVGYRVKDLYAQIQEILGLNRPWNMALFGVGNLGSALMRHANFLKHGYRFVAAFDLDPEKIDKTLPNGLVIQHVDRFEEVVKERNVEMGIIAVP
;
A
#
# COMPACT_ATOMS: atom_id res chain seq x y z
N MET A 1 11.71 3.38 21.73
CA MET A 1 10.81 3.46 22.90
C MET A 1 9.55 2.69 22.53
N ASN A 2 9.44 1.43 22.91
CA ASN A 2 8.30 0.57 22.55
C ASN A 2 7.10 0.93 23.40
N GLN A 3 6.04 1.43 22.78
CA GLN A 3 4.72 1.53 23.41
C GLN A 3 4.14 0.10 23.52
N PRO A 4 3.52 -0.28 24.64
CA PRO A 4 2.88 -1.59 24.75
C PRO A 4 1.73 -1.67 23.74
N HIS A 5 1.73 -2.70 22.91
CA HIS A 5 0.61 -3.00 22.00
C HIS A 5 -0.60 -3.41 22.85
N LYS A 6 -1.62 -2.54 22.92
CA LYS A 6 -2.88 -2.89 23.57
C LYS A 6 -3.59 -3.97 22.76
N THR A 7 -3.94 -5.07 23.40
CA THR A 7 -4.74 -6.14 22.81
C THR A 7 -6.22 -5.77 22.80
N LEU A 8 -7.04 -6.36 21.90
CA LEU A 8 -8.50 -6.10 21.88
C LEU A 8 -9.14 -6.30 23.27
N ASN A 9 -8.64 -7.25 24.06
CA ASN A 9 -9.12 -7.57 25.40
C ASN A 9 -9.01 -6.39 26.38
N GLU A 10 -8.06 -5.48 26.19
CA GLU A 10 -7.85 -4.32 27.05
C GLU A 10 -8.90 -3.20 26.81
N PHE A 11 -9.72 -3.34 25.77
CA PHE A 11 -10.76 -2.38 25.40
C PHE A 11 -12.19 -2.88 25.68
N GLY A 12 -12.33 -4.09 26.23
CA GLY A 12 -13.62 -4.66 26.60
C GLY A 12 -14.22 -3.98 27.83
N HIS A 13 -15.54 -3.81 27.84
CA HIS A 13 -16.30 -3.50 29.06
C HIS A 13 -16.83 -4.81 29.68
N ARG A 14 -17.27 -4.78 30.94
CA ARG A 14 -17.79 -5.94 31.70
C ARG A 14 -18.89 -6.76 31.00
N VAL A 15 -19.48 -6.26 29.89
CA VAL A 15 -20.60 -6.87 29.17
C VAL A 15 -20.34 -7.04 27.66
N GLY A 16 -19.16 -6.65 27.14
CA GLY A 16 -18.84 -6.69 25.70
C GLY A 16 -18.15 -5.41 25.19
N TYR A 17 -18.21 -5.17 23.88
CA TYR A 17 -17.54 -4.04 23.21
C TYR A 17 -18.54 -2.98 22.71
N ARG A 18 -18.14 -1.71 22.79
CA ARG A 18 -18.81 -0.65 22.03
C ARG A 18 -18.37 -0.77 20.58
N VAL A 19 -19.29 -1.21 19.70
CA VAL A 19 -18.98 -1.53 18.29
C VAL A 19 -18.26 -0.40 17.56
N LYS A 20 -18.65 0.85 17.77
CA LYS A 20 -18.01 2.02 17.15
C LYS A 20 -16.55 2.18 17.60
N ASP A 21 -16.30 2.03 18.90
CA ASP A 21 -14.97 2.20 19.48
C ASP A 21 -14.06 1.05 19.03
N LEU A 22 -14.57 -0.18 19.03
CA LEU A 22 -13.83 -1.35 18.56
C LEU A 22 -13.51 -1.24 17.06
N TYR A 23 -14.45 -0.77 16.24
CA TYR A 23 -14.23 -0.56 14.81
C TYR A 23 -13.10 0.44 14.58
N ALA A 24 -13.13 1.59 15.24
CA ALA A 24 -12.08 2.61 15.13
C ALA A 24 -10.71 2.07 15.58
N GLN A 25 -10.67 1.32 16.68
CA GLN A 25 -9.44 0.71 17.18
C GLN A 25 -8.88 -0.34 16.21
N ILE A 26 -9.73 -1.20 15.64
CA ILE A 26 -9.28 -2.17 14.63
C ILE A 26 -8.72 -1.44 13.41
N GLN A 27 -9.37 -0.37 12.95
CA GLN A 27 -8.83 0.44 11.85
C GLN A 27 -7.48 1.05 12.19
N GLU A 28 -7.28 1.53 13.41
CA GLU A 28 -6.01 2.11 13.86
C GLU A 28 -4.91 1.05 13.97
N ILE A 29 -5.20 -0.10 14.58
CA ILE A 29 -4.26 -1.23 14.72
C ILE A 29 -3.84 -1.76 13.35
N LEU A 30 -4.78 -1.89 12.41
CA LEU A 30 -4.52 -2.35 11.05
C LEU A 30 -3.98 -1.24 10.12
N GLY A 31 -3.89 0.01 10.61
CA GLY A 31 -3.44 1.15 9.80
C GLY A 31 -4.36 1.51 8.62
N LEU A 32 -5.65 1.18 8.69
CA LEU A 32 -6.64 1.43 7.64
C LEU A 32 -7.18 2.87 7.64
N ASN A 33 -6.72 3.70 8.58
CA ASN A 33 -7.12 5.10 8.75
C ASN A 33 -6.10 6.10 8.19
N ARG A 34 -5.09 5.63 7.43
CA ARG A 34 -4.06 6.48 6.81
C ARG A 34 -3.75 6.03 5.39
N PRO A 35 -3.21 6.93 4.54
CA PRO A 35 -2.69 6.51 3.26
C PRO A 35 -1.41 5.67 3.43
N TRP A 36 -1.20 4.76 2.49
CA TRP A 36 0.02 3.97 2.34
C TRP A 36 0.58 4.20 0.95
N ASN A 37 1.82 4.67 0.87
CA ASN A 37 2.51 4.83 -0.40
C ASN A 37 3.10 3.50 -0.86
N MET A 38 2.69 3.06 -2.05
CA MET A 38 3.01 1.75 -2.59
C MET A 38 3.84 1.83 -3.87
N ALA A 39 4.78 0.90 -4.02
CA ALA A 39 5.49 0.63 -5.26
C ALA A 39 5.04 -0.70 -5.87
N LEU A 40 4.81 -0.72 -7.19
CA LEU A 40 4.60 -1.96 -7.94
C LEU A 40 5.90 -2.38 -8.64
N PHE A 41 6.28 -3.65 -8.50
CA PHE A 41 7.38 -4.28 -9.22
C PHE A 41 6.80 -5.35 -10.14
N GLY A 42 6.92 -5.14 -11.45
CA GLY A 42 6.31 -6.00 -12.48
C GLY A 42 4.97 -5.43 -12.95
N VAL A 43 4.99 -4.78 -14.12
CA VAL A 43 3.81 -4.21 -14.77
C VAL A 43 3.33 -5.17 -15.85
N GLY A 44 2.93 -6.37 -15.40
CA GLY A 44 2.27 -7.38 -16.24
C GLY A 44 0.75 -7.31 -16.13
N ASN A 45 0.09 -8.39 -16.52
CA ASN A 45 -1.37 -8.51 -16.39
C ASN A 45 -1.84 -8.39 -14.92
N LEU A 46 -1.15 -9.08 -14.00
CA LEU A 46 -1.49 -9.06 -12.57
C LEU A 46 -1.23 -7.68 -11.95
N GLY A 47 -0.04 -7.12 -12.12
CA GLY A 47 0.30 -5.80 -11.61
C GLY A 47 -0.66 -4.72 -12.11
N SER A 48 -0.97 -4.73 -13.40
CA SER A 48 -1.93 -3.80 -14.00
C SER A 48 -3.35 -3.99 -13.48
N ALA A 49 -3.77 -5.23 -13.20
CA ALA A 49 -5.08 -5.52 -12.62
C ALA A 49 -5.20 -5.02 -11.18
N LEU A 50 -4.15 -5.19 -10.35
CA LEU A 50 -4.10 -4.68 -8.98
C LEU A 50 -4.21 -3.15 -8.94
N MET A 51 -3.52 -2.45 -9.83
CA MET A 51 -3.57 -0.98 -9.90
C MET A 51 -4.96 -0.42 -10.27
N ARG A 52 -5.75 -1.15 -11.06
CA ARG A 52 -7.11 -0.75 -11.44
C ARG A 52 -8.14 -1.03 -10.34
N HIS A 53 -7.77 -1.77 -9.31
CA HIS A 53 -8.73 -2.24 -8.33
C HIS A 53 -9.11 -1.12 -7.35
N ALA A 54 -10.32 -0.58 -7.51
CA ALA A 54 -10.79 0.61 -6.78
C ALA A 54 -10.70 0.50 -5.24
N ASN A 55 -10.69 -0.72 -4.68
CA ASN A 55 -10.57 -0.90 -3.24
C ASN A 55 -9.20 -0.46 -2.69
N PHE A 56 -8.11 -0.46 -3.48
CA PHE A 56 -6.82 0.04 -2.99
C PHE A 56 -6.94 1.53 -2.65
N LEU A 57 -7.44 2.33 -3.59
CA LEU A 57 -7.66 3.76 -3.38
C LEU A 57 -8.64 4.04 -2.23
N LYS A 58 -9.72 3.26 -2.11
CA LYS A 58 -10.70 3.42 -1.02
C LYS A 58 -10.13 3.20 0.38
N HIS A 59 -9.13 2.34 0.53
CA HIS A 59 -8.51 2.03 1.83
C HIS A 59 -7.19 2.79 2.04
N GLY A 60 -6.92 3.84 1.25
CA GLY A 60 -5.74 4.68 1.42
C GLY A 60 -4.47 4.15 0.72
N TYR A 61 -4.53 3.00 0.05
CA TYR A 61 -3.39 2.46 -0.68
C TYR A 61 -3.19 3.20 -2.01
N ARG A 62 -2.06 3.90 -2.13
CA ARG A 62 -1.73 4.74 -3.28
C ARG A 62 -0.50 4.20 -3.97
N PHE A 63 -0.65 3.75 -5.20
CA PHE A 63 0.51 3.50 -6.05
C PHE A 63 1.18 4.83 -6.37
N VAL A 64 2.43 4.98 -5.94
CA VAL A 64 3.26 6.17 -6.19
C VAL A 64 4.48 5.85 -7.05
N ALA A 65 4.79 4.57 -7.29
CA ALA A 65 5.86 4.13 -8.17
C ALA A 65 5.50 2.82 -8.87
N ALA A 66 6.01 2.64 -10.09
CA ALA A 66 5.91 1.41 -10.85
C ALA A 66 7.27 1.12 -11.50
N PHE A 67 7.71 -0.13 -11.39
CA PHE A 67 8.99 -0.62 -11.90
C PHE A 67 8.81 -1.85 -12.76
N ASP A 68 9.63 -1.98 -13.81
CA ASP A 68 9.74 -3.17 -14.63
C ASP A 68 11.19 -3.33 -15.12
N LEU A 69 11.52 -4.50 -15.68
CA LEU A 69 12.80 -4.81 -16.32
C LEU A 69 12.69 -4.79 -17.85
N ASP A 70 11.48 -4.91 -18.39
CA ASP A 70 11.23 -4.92 -19.83
C ASP A 70 11.49 -3.54 -20.46
N PRO A 71 12.54 -3.38 -21.29
CA PRO A 71 12.87 -2.10 -21.95
C PRO A 71 11.72 -1.53 -22.76
N GLU A 72 10.86 -2.38 -23.31
CA GLU A 72 9.69 -1.96 -24.08
C GLU A 72 8.63 -1.29 -23.20
N LYS A 73 8.66 -1.49 -21.88
CA LYS A 73 7.70 -0.87 -20.95
C LYS A 73 8.25 0.38 -20.29
N ILE A 74 9.56 0.52 -20.19
CA ILE A 74 10.18 1.66 -19.53
C ILE A 74 9.73 2.97 -20.21
N ASP A 75 9.55 4.03 -19.41
CA ASP A 75 9.06 5.35 -19.80
C ASP A 75 7.60 5.40 -20.32
N LYS A 76 6.91 4.26 -20.43
CA LYS A 76 5.47 4.26 -20.70
C LYS A 76 4.70 4.81 -19.49
N THR A 77 3.67 5.59 -19.78
CA THR A 77 2.78 6.17 -18.77
C THR A 77 1.57 5.27 -18.57
N LEU A 78 1.29 4.92 -17.32
CA LEU A 78 0.13 4.16 -16.90
C LEU A 78 -1.14 5.02 -16.86
N PRO A 79 -2.35 4.42 -16.91
CA PRO A 79 -3.61 5.18 -16.88
C PRO A 79 -3.78 6.11 -15.67
N ASN A 80 -3.09 5.84 -14.57
CA ASN A 80 -3.09 6.67 -13.37
C ASN A 80 -1.99 7.75 -13.36
N GLY A 81 -1.27 7.95 -14.47
CA GLY A 81 -0.24 8.97 -14.63
C GLY A 81 1.17 8.57 -14.15
N LEU A 82 1.36 7.36 -13.62
CA LEU A 82 2.70 6.89 -13.23
C LEU A 82 3.51 6.48 -14.45
N VAL A 83 4.75 6.96 -14.52
CA VAL A 83 5.75 6.48 -15.48
C VAL A 83 6.40 5.21 -14.96
N ILE A 84 6.48 4.18 -15.81
CA ILE A 84 7.19 2.94 -15.52
C ILE A 84 8.69 3.22 -15.56
N GLN A 85 9.38 2.96 -14.45
CA GLN A 85 10.82 3.19 -14.33
C GLN A 85 11.57 1.87 -14.36
N HIS A 86 12.83 1.89 -14.80
CA HIS A 86 13.70 0.72 -14.69
C HIS A 86 13.91 0.37 -13.20
N VAL A 87 13.91 -0.92 -12.88
CA VAL A 87 14.02 -1.38 -11.49
C VAL A 87 15.28 -0.89 -10.79
N ASP A 88 16.39 -0.68 -11.49
CA ASP A 88 17.65 -0.19 -10.88
C ASP A 88 17.51 1.17 -10.18
N ARG A 89 16.48 1.96 -10.52
CA ARG A 89 16.18 3.23 -9.85
C ARG A 89 15.39 3.08 -8.55
N PHE A 90 15.02 1.87 -8.15
CA PHE A 90 14.05 1.69 -7.08
C PHE A 90 14.51 2.27 -5.75
N GLU A 91 15.79 2.16 -5.39
CA GLU A 91 16.28 2.66 -4.10
C GLU A 91 16.14 4.17 -3.96
N GLU A 92 16.45 4.90 -5.04
CA GLU A 92 16.29 6.36 -5.13
C GLU A 92 14.80 6.71 -5.01
N VAL A 93 13.97 6.13 -5.87
CA VAL A 93 12.55 6.45 -5.99
C VAL A 93 11.78 6.07 -4.72
N VAL A 94 12.12 4.96 -4.06
CA VAL A 94 11.51 4.52 -2.80
C VAL A 94 11.73 5.57 -1.70
N LYS A 95 12.94 6.14 -1.62
CA LYS A 95 13.25 7.21 -0.67
C LYS A 95 12.53 8.50 -1.04
N GLU A 96 12.64 8.94 -2.29
CA GLU A 96 12.04 10.20 -2.76
C GLU A 96 10.52 10.24 -2.58
N ARG A 97 9.85 9.12 -2.88
CA ARG A 97 8.38 9.02 -2.85
C ARG A 97 7.85 8.50 -1.51
N ASN A 98 8.71 8.31 -0.52
CA ASN A 98 8.37 7.75 0.79
C ASN A 98 7.53 6.47 0.64
N VAL A 99 8.02 5.51 -0.14
CA VAL A 99 7.33 4.22 -0.33
C VAL A 99 7.42 3.41 0.96
N GLU A 100 6.29 2.88 1.38
CA GLU A 100 6.14 2.12 2.63
C GLU A 100 5.85 0.64 2.38
N MET A 101 5.30 0.31 1.21
CA MET A 101 4.93 -1.06 0.84
C MET A 101 5.26 -1.36 -0.62
N GLY A 102 5.85 -2.52 -0.89
CA GLY A 102 6.10 -3.03 -2.24
C GLY A 102 5.13 -4.17 -2.59
N ILE A 103 4.59 -4.15 -3.81
CA ILE A 103 3.92 -5.30 -4.43
C ILE A 103 4.86 -5.89 -5.46
N ILE A 104 5.13 -7.19 -5.35
CA ILE A 104 5.92 -7.93 -6.33
C ILE A 104 4.96 -8.77 -7.17
N ALA A 105 4.89 -8.47 -8.47
CA ALA A 105 4.04 -9.10 -9.47
C ALA A 105 4.85 -9.43 -10.74
N VAL A 106 6.09 -9.88 -10.54
CA VAL A 106 6.95 -10.45 -11.59
C VAL A 106 6.61 -11.95 -11.78
N PRO A 107 6.91 -12.55 -12.95
CA PRO A 107 6.76 -13.99 -13.17
C PRO A 107 7.55 -14.86 -12.19
#